data_AF-A0AAX3P852-F1
#
_entry.id   AF-A0AAX3P852-F1
#
_cell.length_a   1.000
_cell.length_b   1.000
_cell.length_c   1.000
_cell.angle_alpha   90.00
_cell.angle_beta   90.00
_cell.angle_gamma   90.00
#
_symmetry.space_group_name_H-M   'P 1'
#
loop_
_entity.id
_entity.type
_entity.pdbx_description
1 polymer ?
#
loop_
_entity_poly.entity_id
_entity_poly.type
_entity_poly.pdbx_seq_one_letter_code
_entity_poly.pdbx_strand_id
1 'polypeptide(L)' 'MDEFELKEHKDSLWLFENGQPVVDMDDMRVLDFGSYFSVEGGLYNAHLPAVPWRQRFIDAGIDFD' A
#
# COMPACT_ATOMS: atom_id res chain seq x y z
N MET A 1 -4.41 4.33 -15.61
CA MET A 1 -4.46 3.24 -14.63
C MET A 1 -3.21 3.44 -13.83
N ASP A 2 -3.34 3.93 -12.60
CA ASP A 2 -2.17 4.20 -11.77
C ASP A 2 -1.52 2.87 -11.43
N GLU A 3 -0.23 2.75 -11.76
CA GLU A 3 0.53 1.54 -11.52
C GLU A 3 1.10 1.60 -10.11
N PHE A 4 0.59 0.72 -9.25
CA PHE A 4 1.00 0.62 -7.86
C PHE A 4 1.95 -0.57 -7.64
N GLU A 5 2.95 -0.37 -6.80
CA GLU A 5 3.96 -1.39 -6.49
C GLU A 5 4.50 -1.25 -5.07
N LEU A 6 4.88 -2.36 -4.43
CA LEU A 6 5.63 -2.35 -3.17
C LEU A 6 7.11 -2.54 -3.47
N LYS A 7 7.96 -1.63 -2.99
CA LYS A 7 9.41 -1.63 -3.22
C LYS A 7 10.15 -1.15 -1.99
N GLU A 8 11.32 -1.72 -1.74
CA GLU A 8 12.25 -1.16 -0.75
C GLU A 8 12.75 0.21 -1.19
N HIS A 9 12.68 1.18 -0.29
CA HIS A 9 13.16 2.55 -0.48
C HIS A 9 13.62 3.12 0.86
N LYS A 10 14.85 3.65 0.92
CA LYS A 10 15.44 4.21 2.16
C LYS A 10 15.39 3.25 3.36
N ASP A 11 15.74 1.99 3.14
CA ASP A 11 15.79 0.94 4.17
C ASP A 11 14.43 0.56 4.79
N SER A 12 13.30 0.99 4.19
CA SER A 12 11.94 0.58 4.55
C SER A 12 11.13 0.16 3.32
N LEU A 13 10.00 -0.52 3.52
CA LEU A 13 9.09 -0.89 2.43
C LEU A 13 8.16 0.29 2.12
N TRP A 14 8.07 0.68 0.85
CA TRP A 14 7.24 1.81 0.43
C TRP A 14 6.22 1.38 -0.64
N LEU A 15 5.05 2.01 -0.61
CA LEU A 15 4.15 2.02 -1.75
C LEU A 15 4.66 3.03 -2.78
N PHE A 16 4.68 2.59 -4.03
CA PHE A 16 4.98 3.42 -5.18
C PHE A 16 3.71 3.58 -6.02
N GLU A 17 3.52 4.78 -6.56
CA GLU A 17 2.46 5.09 -7.52
C GLU A 17 3.12 5.71 -8.75
N ASN A 18 2.93 5.09 -9.92
CA ASN A 18 3.53 5.54 -11.19
C ASN A 18 5.05 5.73 -11.09
N GLY A 19 5.73 4.85 -10.34
CA GLY A 19 7.18 4.86 -10.14
C GLY A 19 7.70 5.91 -9.15
N GLN A 20 6.83 6.66 -8.47
CA GLN A 20 7.21 7.58 -7.40
C GLN A 20 6.90 6.96 -6.03
N PRO A 21 7.82 7.06 -5.04
CA PRO A 21 7.52 6.64 -3.68
C PRO A 21 6.48 7.60 -3.07
N VAL A 22 5.39 7.06 -2.55
CA VAL A 22 4.25 7.86 -2.06
C VAL A 22 4.04 7.74 -0.57
N VAL A 23 4.19 6.54 0.01
CA VAL A 23 4.02 6.34 1.45
C VAL A 23 4.93 5.22 1.95
N ASP A 24 5.47 5.42 3.15
CA ASP A 24 6.19 4.40 3.91
C ASP A 24 5.17 3.44 4.54
N MET A 25 5.35 2.13 4.32
CA MET A 25 4.41 1.13 4.82
C MET A 25 4.53 0.94 6.33
N ASP A 26 5.60 1.41 6.97
CA ASP A 26 5.72 1.38 8.44
C ASP A 26 4.97 2.54 9.13
N ASP A 27 4.62 3.62 8.41
CA ASP A 27 3.98 4.84 8.94
C ASP A 27 2.58 5.08 8.36
N MET A 28 1.90 4.00 7.95
CA MET A 28 0.57 4.05 7.35
C MET A 28 -0.40 3.06 7.99
N ARG A 29 -1.67 3.20 7.64
CA ARG A 29 -2.72 2.23 7.93
C ARG A 29 -3.32 1.69 6.64
N VAL A 30 -3.52 0.38 6.58
CA VAL A 30 -4.31 -0.28 5.53
C VAL A 30 -5.67 -0.68 6.10
N LEU A 31 -6.74 -0.25 5.44
CA LEU A 31 -8.12 -0.59 5.78
C LEU A 31 -8.71 -1.48 4.69
N ASP A 32 -9.23 -2.66 5.04
CA ASP A 32 -9.90 -3.62 4.17
C ASP A 32 -11.41 -3.36 4.11
N PHE A 33 -11.89 -2.85 2.98
CA PHE A 33 -13.33 -2.67 2.72
C PHE A 33 -13.96 -3.86 1.98
N GLY A 34 -13.27 -5.01 1.96
CA GLY A 34 -13.67 -6.25 1.31
C GLY A 34 -13.31 -6.27 -0.17
N SER A 35 -13.76 -5.26 -0.94
CA SER A 35 -13.54 -5.15 -2.38
C SER A 35 -12.33 -4.29 -2.77
N TYR A 36 -11.88 -3.42 -1.87
CA TYR A 36 -10.69 -2.58 -2.04
C TYR A 36 -10.05 -2.31 -0.68
N PHE A 37 -8.81 -1.86 -0.71
CA PHE A 37 -8.09 -1.33 0.43
C PHE A 37 -7.97 0.19 0.35
N SER A 38 -8.05 0.88 1.50
CA SER A 38 -7.58 2.25 1.65
C SER A 38 -6.20 2.22 2.31
N VAL A 39 -5.19 2.79 1.67
CA VAL A 39 -3.86 3.01 2.26
C VAL A 39 -3.78 4.47 2.67
N GLU A 40 -3.64 4.74 3.96
CA GLU A 40 -3.72 6.08 4.55
C GLU A 40 -2.47 6.38 5.37
N GLY A 41 -1.76 7.45 5.03
CA GLY A 41 -0.56 7.90 5.74
C GLY A 41 -0.33 9.40 5.57
N GLY A 42 -0.30 10.15 6.67
CA GLY A 42 -0.17 11.61 6.64
C GLY A 42 -1.27 12.31 5.83
N LEU A 43 -0.91 12.89 4.68
CA LEU A 43 -1.84 13.52 3.72
C LEU A 43 -2.12 12.64 2.49
N TYR A 44 -1.61 11.42 2.45
CA TYR A 44 -1.77 10.48 1.35
C TYR A 44 -2.91 9.51 1.64
N ASN A 45 -3.78 9.32 0.64
CA ASN A 45 -4.81 8.29 0.65
C ASN A 45 -4.93 7.66 -0.75
N ALA A 46 -4.81 6.35 -0.85
CA ALA A 46 -4.95 5.62 -2.10
C ALA A 46 -5.87 4.42 -1.97
N HIS A 47 -6.62 4.15 -3.05
CA HIS A 47 -7.51 3.02 -3.13
C HIS A 47 -6.90 1.95 -4.02
N LEU A 48 -6.68 0.76 -3.44
CA LEU A 48 -6.11 -0.38 -4.15
C LEU A 48 -7.15 -1.49 -4.27
N PRO A 49 -7.32 -2.13 -5.43
CA PRO A 49 -8.28 -3.22 -5.56
C PRO A 49 -7.85 -4.40 -4.67
N ALA A 50 -8.79 -5.05 -3.99
CA ALA A 50 -8.45 -6.15 -3.07
C ALA A 50 -7.72 -7.30 -3.78
N VAL A 51 -7.98 -7.48 -5.08
CA VAL A 51 -7.20 -8.35 -5.96
C VAL A 51 -6.35 -7.48 -6.90
N PRO A 52 -5.02 -7.66 -6.95
CA PRO A 52 -4.22 -8.69 -6.28
C PRO A 52 -3.70 -8.29 -4.88
N TRP A 53 -4.05 -7.11 -4.36
CA TRP A 53 -3.33 -6.49 -3.26
C TRP A 53 -3.41 -7.22 -1.92
N ARG A 54 -4.49 -7.95 -1.65
CA ARG A 54 -4.61 -8.71 -0.40
C ARG A 54 -3.45 -9.70 -0.23
N GLN A 55 -3.15 -10.46 -1.28
CA GLN A 55 -2.03 -11.40 -1.24
C GLN A 55 -0.69 -10.66 -1.14
N ARG A 56 -0.53 -9.53 -1.85
CA ARG A 56 0.69 -8.72 -1.79
C ARG A 56 0.96 -8.17 -0.39
N PHE A 57 -0.06 -7.71 0.33
CA PHE A 57 0.08 -7.26 1.71
C PHE A 57 0.43 -8.42 2.65
N ILE A 58 -0.23 -9.57 2.51
CA ILE A 58 0.12 -10.78 3.27
C ILE A 58 1.57 -11.20 3.03
N ASP A 59 2.00 -11.27 1.76
CA ASP A 59 3.36 -11.67 1.39
C ASP A 59 4.42 -10.68 1.91
N ALA A 60 4.05 -9.40 2.01
CA ALA A 60 4.88 -8.33 2.56
C ALA A 60 4.83 -8.23 4.09
N GLY A 61 3.99 -9.02 4.77
CA GLY A 61 3.81 -8.94 6.22
C GLY A 61 3.13 -7.65 6.70
N ILE A 62 2.33 -7.02 5.83
CA ILE A 62 1.57 -5.81 6.14
C ILE A 62 0.21 -6.20 6.74
N ASP A 63 -0.04 -5.72 7.95
CA ASP A 63 -1.33 -5.87 8.63
C ASP A 63 -2.37 -4.88 8.06
N PHE A 64 -3.64 -5.29 8.06
CA PHE A 64 -4.77 -4.47 7.64
C PHE A 64 -6.00 -4.74 8.51
N ASP A 65 -6.82 -3.70 8.71
CA ASP A 65 -8.04 -3.71 9.54
C ASP A 65 -9.33 -3.83 8.72
#